data_AF-A0A2E3SGB5-F1
#
_entry.id   AF-A0A2E3SGB5-F1
#
_cell.length_a   1.000
_cell.length_b   1.000
_cell.length_c   1.000
_cell.angle_alpha   90.00
_cell.angle_beta   90.00
_cell.angle_gamma   90.00
#
_symmetry.space_group_name_H-M   'P 1'
#
loop_
_entity.id
_entity.type
_entity.pdbx_description
1 polymer ?
#
loop_
_entity_poly.entity_id
_entity_poly.type
_entity_poly.pdbx_seq_one_letter_code
_entity_poly.pdbx_strand_id
1 'polypeptide(L)' 'MAKNPSHADLIKDLEKTRSELLDLKLKSSSASLQQTHLLREKKKAVARILTSLKQLKHQEDANV' A
#
# COMPACT_ATOMS: atom_id res chain seq x y z
N MET A 1 22.25 3.44 -6.71
CA MET A 1 21.43 4.37 -5.90
C MET A 1 19.98 4.03 -6.13
N ALA A 2 19.24 3.61 -5.09
CA ALA A 2 17.80 3.36 -5.24
C ALA A 2 17.12 4.71 -5.51
N LYS A 3 16.39 4.84 -6.63
CA LYS A 3 15.58 6.03 -6.90
C LYS A 3 14.45 6.07 -5.88
N ASN A 4 14.28 7.20 -5.19
CA ASN A 4 13.10 7.41 -4.36
C ASN A 4 11.86 7.32 -5.26
N PRO A 5 10.84 6.52 -4.90
CA PRO A 5 9.64 6.40 -5.71
C PRO A 5 8.93 7.76 -5.79
N SER A 6 8.45 8.11 -6.98
CA SER A 6 7.69 9.34 -7.16
C SER A 6 6.30 9.25 -6.51
N HIS A 7 5.62 10.38 -6.34
CA HIS A 7 4.23 10.40 -5.88
C HIS A 7 3.33 9.52 -6.78
N ALA A 8 3.52 9.59 -8.10
CA ALA A 8 2.77 8.77 -9.06
C ALA A 8 3.03 7.26 -8.89
N ASP A 9 4.28 6.87 -8.63
CA ASP A 9 4.63 5.47 -8.38
C ASP A 9 3.96 4.95 -7.11
N LEU A 10 3.96 5.74 -6.03
CA LEU A 10 3.32 5.37 -4.77
C LEU A 10 1.79 5.25 -4.88
N ILE A 11 1.15 6.10 -5.69
CA ILE A 11 -0.29 5.97 -5.97
C ILE A 11 -0.58 4.67 -6.73
N LYS A 12 0.21 4.35 -7.76
CA LYS A 12 0.07 3.10 -8.51
C LYS A 12 0.28 1.87 -7.62
N ASP A 13 1.29 1.90 -6.75
CA ASP A 13 1.56 0.83 -5.78
C ASP A 13 0.44 0.69 -4.74
N LEU A 14 -0.16 1.81 -4.32
CA LEU A 14 -1.31 1.82 -3.41
C LEU A 14 -2.52 1.13 -4.03
N GLU A 15 -2.86 1.46 -5.27
CA GLU A 15 -3.98 0.85 -6.01
C GLU A 15 -3.78 -0.65 -6.16
N LYS A 16 -2.59 -1.07 -6.62
CA LYS A 16 -2.24 -2.49 -6.75
C LYS A 16 -2.38 -3.23 -5.41
N THR A 17 -1.79 -2.67 -4.35
CA THR A 17 -1.82 -3.29 -3.01
C THR A 17 -3.25 -3.37 -2.45
N ARG A 18 -4.11 -2.40 -2.74
CA ARG A 18 -5.52 -2.41 -2.35
C ARG A 18 -6.31 -3.50 -3.08
N SER A 19 -6.09 -3.67 -4.39
CA SER A 19 -6.71 -4.75 -5.17
C SER A 19 -6.29 -6.12 -4.64
N GLU A 20 -5.00 -6.33 -4.40
CA GLU A 20 -4.50 -7.58 -3.82
C GLU A 20 -5.07 -7.83 -2.41
N LEU A 21 -5.21 -6.79 -1.59
CA LEU A 21 -5.83 -6.90 -0.27
C LEU A 21 -7.32 -7.25 -0.37
N LEU A 22 -8.04 -6.72 -1.36
CA LEU A 22 -9.44 -7.06 -1.62
C LEU A 22 -9.57 -8.53 -1.98
N ASP A 23 -8.75 -9.03 -2.91
CA ASP A 23 -8.75 -10.44 -3.30
C ASP A 23 -8.49 -11.37 -2.11
N LEU A 24 -7.54 -11.00 -1.24
CA LEU A 24 -7.27 -11.74 -0.01
C LEU A 24 -8.44 -11.72 0.96
N LYS A 25 -9.15 -10.58 1.09
CA LYS A 25 -10.37 -10.49 1.92
C LYS A 25 -11.49 -11.37 1.37
N LEU A 26 -11.67 -11.40 0.04
CA LEU A 26 -12.66 -12.26 -0.60
C LEU A 26 -12.34 -13.75 -0.34
N LYS A 27 -11.09 -14.16 -0.57
CA LYS A 27 -10.61 -15.52 -0.24
C LYS A 27 -10.78 -15.86 1.24
N SER A 28 -10.53 -14.89 2.12
CA SER A 28 -10.74 -15.05 3.56
C SER A 28 -12.22 -15.26 3.90
N SER A 29 -13.11 -14.52 3.25
CA SER A 29 -14.56 -14.62 3.46
C SER A 29 -15.13 -15.94 2.96
N SER A 30 -14.55 -16.51 1.90
CA SER A 30 -14.93 -17.84 1.38
C SER A 30 -14.18 -18.99 2.05
N ALA A 31 -13.46 -18.75 3.15
CA ALA A 31 -12.63 -19.74 3.86
C ALA A 31 -11.59 -20.47 2.96
N SER A 32 -11.21 -19.88 1.83
CA SER A 32 -10.26 -20.43 0.86
C SER A 32 -8.85 -19.81 0.97
N LEU A 33 -8.66 -18.89 1.92
CA LEU A 33 -7.37 -18.27 2.16
C LEU A 33 -6.44 -19.18 2.97
N GLN A 34 -5.45 -19.74 2.31
CA GLN A 34 -4.43 -20.60 2.94
C GLN A 34 -3.41 -19.81 3.77
N GLN A 35 -3.06 -18.59 3.35
CA GLN A 35 -1.99 -17.79 3.96
C GLN A 35 -2.54 -16.54 4.65
N THR A 36 -3.06 -16.70 5.87
CA THR A 36 -3.72 -15.63 6.64
C THR A 36 -2.80 -14.45 6.98
N HIS A 37 -1.50 -14.71 7.16
CA HIS A 37 -0.51 -13.67 7.45
C HIS A 37 -0.38 -12.64 6.32
N LEU A 38 -0.64 -13.03 5.05
CA LEU A 38 -0.60 -12.11 3.91
C LEU A 38 -1.60 -10.96 4.05
N LEU A 39 -2.75 -11.18 4.68
CA LEU A 39 -3.73 -10.12 4.93
C LEU A 39 -3.15 -9.03 5.83
N ARG A 40 -2.42 -9.43 6.87
CA ARG A 40 -1.75 -8.49 7.79
C ARG A 40 -0.62 -7.75 7.07
N GLU A 41 0.17 -8.47 6.28
CA GLU A 41 1.29 -7.87 5.53
C GLU A 41 0.81 -6.87 4.47
N LYS A 42 -0.27 -7.18 3.73
CA LYS A 42 -0.88 -6.23 2.78
C LYS A 42 -1.50 -5.01 3.47
N LYS A 43 -2.16 -5.19 4.62
CA LYS A 43 -2.63 -4.04 5.44
C LYS A 43 -1.48 -3.13 5.88
N LYS A 44 -0.36 -3.71 6.35
CA LYS A 44 0.84 -2.94 6.71
C LYS A 44 1.44 -2.23 5.49
N ALA A 45 1.49 -2.89 4.33
CA ALA A 45 1.99 -2.28 3.09
C ALA A 45 1.16 -1.05 2.70
N VAL A 46 -0.17 -1.14 2.72
CA VAL A 46 -1.06 0.02 2.51
C VAL A 46 -0.74 1.16 3.48
N ALA A 47 -0.60 0.86 4.78
CA ALA A 47 -0.30 1.89 5.78
C ALA A 47 1.06 2.57 5.55
N ARG A 48 2.08 1.80 5.15
CA ARG A 48 3.41 2.33 4.81
C ARG A 48 3.34 3.26 3.60
N ILE A 49 2.67 2.85 2.52
CA ILE A 49 2.53 3.67 1.30
C ILE A 49 1.79 4.98 1.61
N LEU A 50 0.69 4.92 2.38
CA LEU A 50 -0.04 6.11 2.81
C LEU A 50 0.83 7.05 3.66
N THR A 51 1.68 6.50 4.50
CA THR A 51 2.63 7.29 5.31
C THR A 51 3.64 7.98 4.41
N SER A 52 4.22 7.28 3.43
CA SER A 52 5.15 7.85 2.46
C SER A 52 4.50 8.97 1.62
N LEU A 53 3.27 8.77 1.15
CA LEU A 53 2.50 9.79 0.43
C LEU A 53 2.28 11.03 1.30
N LYS A 54 1.91 10.85 2.57
CA LYS A 54 1.73 11.97 3.50
C LYS A 54 3.04 12.72 3.75
N GLN A 55 4.16 12.01 3.89
CA GLN A 55 5.48 12.61 4.07
C GLN A 55 5.91 13.41 2.84
N LEU A 56 5.71 12.88 1.62
CA LEU A 56 5.99 13.60 0.39
C LEU A 56 5.16 14.87 0.28
N LYS A 57 3.85 14.80 0.55
CA LYS A 57 3.00 15.98 0.54
C LYS A 57 3.48 17.05 1.52
N HIS A 58 3.84 16.65 2.75
CA HIS A 58 4.38 17.60 3.73
C HIS A 58 5.71 18.23 3.27
N GLN A 59 6.56 17.48 2.56
CA GLN A 59 7.80 18.01 1.98
C GLN A 59 7.53 18.99 0.83
N GLU A 60 6.55 18.69 -0.02
CA GLU A 60 6.09 19.59 -1.07
C GLU A 60 5.53 20.88 -0.46
N ASP A 61 4.62 20.77 0.51
CA ASP A 61 4.00 21.92 1.20
C ASP A 61 5.03 22.78 1.97
N ALA A 62 6.11 22.18 2.50
CA ALA A 62 7.16 22.91 3.23
C ALA A 62 8.20 23.58 2.32
N ASN A 63 8.25 23.19 1.04
CA ASN A 63 9.16 23.75 0.04
C ASN A 63 8.49 24.85 -0.82
N VAL A 64 7.21 25.15 -0.59
CA VAL A 64 6.43 26.24 -1.20
C VAL A 64 6.43 27.46 -0.27
#